data_AF-A0A5B8FQC4-F1
#
_entry.id   AF-A0A5B8FQC4-F1
#
_cell.length_a   1.000
_cell.length_b   1.000
_cell.length_c   1.000
_cell.angle_alpha   90.00
_cell.angle_beta   90.00
_cell.angle_gamma   90.00
#
_symmetry.space_group_name_H-M   'P 1'
#
loop_
_entity.id
_entity.type
_entity.pdbx_description
1 polymer ?
#
loop_
_entity_poly.entity_id
_entity_poly.type
_entity_poly.pdbx_seq_one_letter_code
_entity_poly.pdbx_strand_id
1 'polypeptide(L)' 'MFEELRAIIAQKVNELEVGSRFNIRDLLGEDWPDGQGAARQLGRDFRANLRDFPEVEDEGKDGENLRWYRRT' A
#
# COMPACT_ATOMS: atom_id res chain seq x y z
N MET A 1 9.80 10.33 1.19
CA MET A 1 9.35 8.97 1.52
C MET A 1 8.24 8.45 0.62
N PHE A 2 6.99 8.92 0.69
CA PHE A 2 5.95 8.39 -0.23
C PHE A 2 6.34 8.56 -1.71
N GLU A 3 6.77 9.76 -2.11
CA GLU A 3 7.25 10.01 -3.49
C GLU A 3 8.45 9.13 -3.89
N GLU A 4 9.32 8.78 -2.94
CA GLU A 4 10.48 7.90 -3.19
C GLU A 4 10.05 6.45 -3.40
N LEU A 5 9.05 5.99 -2.63
CA LEU A 5 8.53 4.63 -2.69
C LEU A 5 7.43 4.47 -3.73
N ARG A 6 6.88 5.56 -4.29
CA ARG A 6 5.74 5.53 -5.22
C ARG A 6 6.01 4.63 -6.42
N ALA A 7 7.19 4.73 -7.02
CA ALA A 7 7.58 3.90 -8.16
C ALA A 7 7.68 2.41 -7.78
N ILE A 8 8.23 2.10 -6.59
CA ILE A 8 8.34 0.74 -6.07
C ILE A 8 6.96 0.17 -5.77
N ILE A 9 6.07 0.95 -5.15
CA ILE A 9 4.69 0.55 -4.88
C ILE A 9 3.98 0.22 -6.20
N ALA A 10 4.10 1.08 -7.22
CA ALA A 10 3.47 0.86 -8.52
C ALA A 10 4.02 -0.41 -9.19
N GLN A 11 5.33 -0.64 -9.14
CA GLN A 11 5.94 -1.85 -9.66
C GLN A 11 5.38 -3.10 -8.95
N LYS A 12 5.44 -3.14 -7.62
CA LYS A 12 4.99 -4.31 -6.85
C LYS A 12 3.49 -4.57 -6.98
N VAL A 13 2.66 -3.53 -7.06
CA VAL A 13 1.21 -3.66 -7.34
C VAL A 13 0.96 -4.30 -8.71
N ASN A 14 1.75 -3.96 -9.72
CA ASN A 14 1.61 -4.53 -11.06
C ASN A 14 2.14 -5.96 -11.19
N GLU A 15 2.96 -6.41 -10.23
CA GLU A 15 3.40 -7.81 -10.11
C GLU A 15 2.36 -8.70 -9.41
N LEU A 16 1.37 -8.11 -8.71
CA LEU A 16 0.28 -8.86 -8.08
C LEU A 16 -0.69 -9.42 -9.13
N GLU A 17 -1.18 -10.64 -8.89
CA GLU A 17 -2.28 -11.19 -9.68
C GLU A 17 -3.56 -10.36 -9.47
N VAL A 18 -4.32 -10.13 -10.55
CA VAL A 18 -5.61 -9.45 -10.48
C VAL A 18 -6.57 -10.21 -9.56
N GLY A 19 -7.23 -9.48 -8.66
CA GLY A 19 -8.06 -10.03 -7.60
C GLY A 19 -7.31 -10.28 -6.29
N SER A 20 -5.98 -10.21 -6.29
CA SER A 20 -5.18 -10.40 -5.07
C SER A 20 -5.43 -9.32 -4.05
N ARG A 21 -5.53 -9.74 -2.79
CA ARG A 21 -5.67 -8.87 -1.63
C ARG A 21 -4.30 -8.62 -0.99
N PHE A 22 -3.99 -7.37 -0.69
CA PHE A 22 -2.71 -6.97 -0.11
C PHE A 22 -2.87 -5.82 0.90
N ASN A 23 -1.84 -5.59 1.70
CA ASN A 23 -1.69 -4.35 2.47
C ASN A 23 -0.33 -3.74 2.16
N ILE A 24 -0.21 -2.42 2.34
CA ILE A 24 0.99 -1.67 1.92
C ILE A 24 2.26 -2.08 2.68
N ARG A 25 2.12 -2.59 3.91
CA ARG A 25 3.24 -3.08 4.70
C ARG A 25 3.82 -4.34 4.09
N ASP A 26 2.96 -5.32 3.82
CA ASP A 26 3.38 -6.60 3.25
C ASP A 26 3.85 -6.45 1.81
N LEU A 27 3.25 -5.53 1.05
CA LEU A 27 3.71 -5.18 -0.30
C LEU A 27 5.16 -4.68 -0.27
N LEU A 28 5.48 -3.77 0.65
CA LEU A 28 6.81 -3.16 0.71
C LEU A 28 7.85 -4.07 1.35
N GLY A 29 7.50 -4.91 2.32
CA GLY A 29 8.42 -5.86 2.93
C GLY A 29 9.62 -5.13 3.56
N GLU A 30 10.82 -5.36 3.02
CA GLU A 30 12.06 -4.73 3.47
C GLU A 30 12.10 -3.21 3.23
N ASP A 31 11.34 -2.71 2.23
CA ASP A 31 11.22 -1.28 1.95
C ASP A 31 10.27 -0.56 2.93
N TRP A 32 9.62 -1.31 3.83
CA TRP A 32 8.74 -0.75 4.84
C TRP A 32 9.55 -0.04 5.93
N PRO A 33 9.23 1.21 6.30
CA PRO A 33 10.01 1.94 7.30
C PRO A 33 9.87 1.35 8.71
N ASP A 34 10.99 1.12 9.38
CA ASP A 34 11.07 0.56 10.75
C ASP A 34 10.43 1.46 11.82
N GLY A 35 10.32 2.77 11.55
CA GLY A 35 9.79 3.74 12.50
C GLY A 35 8.26 3.77 12.52
N GLN A 36 7.64 3.58 13.69
CA GLN A 36 6.17 3.61 13.85
C GLN A 36 5.53 4.91 13.30
N GLY A 37 6.21 6.05 13.44
CA GLY A 37 5.76 7.33 12.86
C GLY A 37 5.82 7.36 11.34
N ALA A 38 6.95 6.94 10.76
CA ALA A 38 7.17 6.89 9.32
C ALA A 38 6.23 5.89 8.64
N ALA A 39 6.05 4.70 9.22
CA ALA A 39 5.10 3.68 8.78
C ALA A 39 3.66 4.20 8.72
N ARG A 40 3.21 4.89 9.77
CA ARG A 40 1.87 5.52 9.79
C ARG A 40 1.75 6.64 8.76
N GLN A 41 2.80 7.43 8.58
CA GLN A 41 2.79 8.50 7.59
C GLN A 41 2.68 7.94 6.17
N LEU A 42 3.50 6.93 5.83
CA LEU A 42 3.48 6.26 4.54
C LEU A 42 2.12 5.64 4.22
N GLY A 43 1.50 4.94 5.17
CA GLY A 43 0.16 4.37 4.98
C GLY A 43 -0.92 5.42 4.77
N ARG A 44 -0.81 6.60 5.42
CA ARG A 44 -1.72 7.74 5.20
C ARG A 44 -1.50 8.36 3.82
N ASP A 45 -0.25 8.56 3.43
CA ASP A 45 0.12 9.17 2.15
C ASP A 45 -0.29 8.28 0.98
N PHE A 46 -0.08 6.96 1.07
CA PHE A 46 -0.55 6.02 0.06
C PHE A 46 -2.06 6.10 -0.13
N ARG A 47 -2.84 6.11 0.97
CA ARG A 47 -4.29 6.24 0.90
C ARG A 47 -4.73 7.58 0.32
N ALA A 48 -4.09 8.68 0.69
CA ALA A 48 -4.41 10.01 0.17
C ALA A 48 -4.14 10.12 -1.34
N ASN A 49 -3.18 9.36 -1.85
CA ASN A 49 -2.79 9.32 -3.26
C ASN A 49 -3.29 8.06 -3.99
N LEU A 50 -4.31 7.35 -3.47
CA LEU A 50 -4.82 6.13 -4.09
C LEU A 50 -5.28 6.35 -5.54
N ARG A 51 -5.73 7.57 -5.87
CA ARG A 51 -6.08 7.98 -7.24
C ARG A 51 -4.95 7.82 -8.26
N ASP A 52 -3.71 7.76 -7.80
CA ASP A 52 -2.53 7.57 -8.65
C ASP A 52 -2.28 6.09 -8.98
N PHE A 53 -3.06 5.18 -8.38
CA PHE A 53 -3.03 3.73 -8.57
C PHE A 53 -4.42 3.25 -9.00
N PRO A 54 -4.85 3.52 -10.25
CA PRO A 54 -6.19 3.16 -10.73
C PRO A 54 -6.48 1.65 -10.69
N GLU A 55 -5.43 0.83 -10.60
CA GLU A 55 -5.50 -0.62 -10.47
C GLU A 55 -5.66 -1.12 -9.02
N VAL A 56 -5.86 -0.22 -8.05
CA VAL A 56 -5.98 -0.56 -6.62
C VAL A 56 -7.31 -0.08 -6.06
N GLU A 57 -8.04 -0.98 -5.40
CA GLU A 57 -9.28 -0.70 -4.68
C GLU A 57 -9.06 -0.76 -3.16
N ASP A 58 -9.61 0.19 -2.39
CA ASP A 58 -9.59 0.19 -0.90
C ASP A 58 -10.70 -0.73 -0.36
N GLU A 59 -10.31 -1.85 0.25
CA GLU A 59 -11.24 -2.82 0.85
C GLU A 59 -11.56 -2.51 2.32
N GLY A 60 -11.03 -1.41 2.87
CA GLY A 60 -11.26 -1.02 4.24
C GLY A 60 -10.32 -1.71 5.23
N LYS A 61 -10.76 -1.82 6.48
CA LYS A 61 -9.97 -2.38 7.58
C LYS A 61 -10.53 -3.71 8.02
N ASP A 62 -9.65 -4.60 8.49
CA ASP A 62 -10.05 -5.81 9.19
C ASP A 62 -10.31 -5.57 10.69
N GLY A 63 -10.60 -6.65 11.42
CA GLY A 63 -10.80 -6.64 12.87
C GLY A 63 -9.55 -6.29 13.68
N GLU A 64 -8.36 -6.32 13.07
CA GLU A 64 -7.08 -5.95 13.68
C GLU A 64 -6.66 -4.51 13.33
N ASN A 65 -7.56 -3.75 12.69
CA ASN A 65 -7.35 -2.36 12.26
C ASN A 65 -6.29 -2.22 11.15
N LEU A 66 -5.91 -3.32 10.49
CA LEU A 66 -5.04 -3.33 9.32
C LEU A 66 -5.87 -2.99 8.09
N ARG A 67 -5.36 -2.09 7.24
CA ARG A 67 -6.04 -1.66 6.02
C ARG A 67 -5.62 -2.53 4.85
N TRP A 68 -6.61 -3.02 4.11
CA TRP A 68 -6.45 -3.92 2.98
C TRP A 68 -6.87 -3.26 1.68
N TYR A 69 -6.25 -3.70 0.61
CA TYR A 69 -6.47 -3.25 -0.76
C TYR A 69 -6.56 -4.47 -1.68
N ARG A 70 -7.17 -4.29 -2.85
CA ARG A 70 -7.28 -5.32 -3.88
C ARG A 70 -6.74 -4.82 -5.21
N ARG A 71 -5.97 -5.67 -5.91
CA ARG A 71 -5.56 -5.43 -7.30
C ARG A 71 -6.75 -5.68 -8.22
N THR A 72 -7.14 -4.71 -9.04
CA THR A 72 -8.31 -4.80 -9.94
C THR A 72 -7.96 -4.78 -11.41
#